data_AF-A0A8T0CC80-F1
#
_entry.id   AF-A0A8T0CC80-F1
#
_cell.length_a   1.000
_cell.length_b   1.000
_cell.length_c   1.000
_cell.angle_alpha   90.00
_cell.angle_beta   90.00
_cell.angle_gamma   90.00
#
_symmetry.space_group_name_H-M   'P 1'
#
loop_
_entity.id
_entity.type
_entity.pdbx_description
1 polymer ?
#
loop_
_entity_poly.entity_id
_entity_poly.type
_entity_poly.pdbx_seq_one_letter_code
_entity_poly.pdbx_strand_id
1 'polypeptide(L)'
;MSLYMRIYNLIEESLFFTLTRKIFGNLGFLLVFQIITLVWLHSELAEHSGSTGVFWLLALVSVGAFIFTFFYMRYLIVRPVQAMRDTLEQINRQDGDLTARLPQFTYDEFRDLSEQYNTFTQHLSELLAATYQSAEAANRSNQQVTDSMKQTALLGSQQIDQGDTIIAASDQVTHSLQSIVHNTDQVYQANTESLHFVRGSSQSLSTLVKEVQQITHLLGSFSSTVAGLKENSENIRSILKMVEEFSDQTNLLALNAAIEAARAGEAGRGFAVVADEVRNLSVKVNDATRQISDFINQMDVLVGETHQESEQLIDHSSSAEQAIRTTSQGFADMSEDFERNQSQLEEIVSAVHQLESTQQHTHESVHRIVELGQSAKSQIDAALQDCQDAQQRSTQTQQELKRFV
;
A
#
# COMPACT_ATOMS: atom_id res chain seq x y z
N MET A 1 45.05 76.91 -2.48
CA MET A 1 45.65 77.00 -3.83
C MET A 1 46.04 78.45 -4.07
N SER A 2 47.30 78.76 -4.37
CA SER A 2 47.76 80.15 -4.53
C SER A 2 47.06 80.84 -5.71
N LEU A 3 46.87 82.17 -5.65
CA LEU A 3 46.27 82.97 -6.74
C LEU A 3 46.91 82.66 -8.10
N TYR A 4 48.23 82.43 -8.09
CA TYR A 4 49.04 82.00 -9.23
C TYR A 4 48.57 80.67 -9.84
N MET A 5 48.37 79.63 -9.02
CA MET A 5 47.90 78.33 -9.51
C MET A 5 46.48 78.40 -10.09
N ARG A 6 45.63 79.28 -9.55
CA ARG A 6 44.26 79.46 -10.07
C ARG A 6 44.26 80.16 -11.43
N ILE A 7 45.11 81.16 -11.60
CA ILE A 7 45.33 81.83 -12.89
C ILE A 7 45.98 80.88 -13.90
N TYR A 8 47.00 80.12 -13.47
CA TYR A 8 47.66 79.12 -14.30
C TYR A 8 46.66 78.07 -14.80
N ASN A 9 45.83 77.51 -13.90
CA ASN A 9 44.83 76.52 -14.28
C ASN A 9 43.76 77.11 -15.21
N LEU A 10 43.29 78.35 -14.97
CA LEU A 10 42.34 79.01 -15.87
C LEU A 10 42.93 79.24 -17.28
N ILE A 11 44.20 79.61 -17.36
CA ILE A 11 44.92 79.77 -18.63
C ILE A 11 45.14 78.40 -19.30
N GLU A 12 45.49 77.39 -18.51
CA GLU A 12 45.72 76.04 -19.00
C GLU A 12 44.42 75.43 -19.57
N GLU A 13 43.32 75.57 -18.84
CA GLU A 13 42.00 75.07 -19.22
C GLU A 13 41.41 75.83 -20.42
N SER A 14 41.66 77.14 -20.54
CA SER A 14 41.09 77.95 -21.64
C SER A 14 41.92 77.95 -22.93
N LEU A 15 43.26 78.04 -22.83
CA LEU A 15 44.14 78.22 -23.98
C LEU A 15 45.00 76.98 -24.29
N PHE A 16 45.31 76.17 -23.29
CA PHE A 16 46.29 75.08 -23.38
C PHE A 16 45.73 73.71 -22.94
N PHE A 17 44.46 73.44 -23.21
CA PHE A 17 43.77 72.19 -22.84
C PHE A 17 44.20 70.95 -23.63
N THR A 18 45.19 71.07 -24.52
CA THR A 18 45.81 69.92 -25.18
C THR A 18 47.32 70.04 -25.10
N LEU A 19 47.99 68.89 -25.03
CA LEU A 19 49.44 68.74 -25.10
C LEU A 19 49.94 69.34 -26.40
N THR A 20 49.20 69.13 -27.49
CA THR A 20 49.48 69.77 -28.79
C THR A 20 49.48 71.29 -28.66
N ARG A 21 48.46 71.90 -28.04
CA ARG A 21 48.41 73.36 -27.82
C ARG A 21 49.52 73.84 -26.89
N LYS A 22 49.88 73.07 -25.87
CA LYS A 22 51.03 73.39 -24.98
C LYS A 22 52.35 73.36 -25.72
N ILE A 23 52.55 72.36 -26.59
CA ILE A 23 53.73 72.22 -27.44
C ILE A 23 53.80 73.38 -28.42
N PHE A 24 52.72 73.63 -29.18
CA PHE A 24 52.65 74.74 -30.14
C PHE A 24 52.73 76.11 -29.46
N GLY A 25 52.16 76.27 -28.26
CA GLY A 25 52.26 77.50 -27.49
C GLY A 25 53.68 77.81 -27.04
N ASN A 26 54.40 76.81 -26.51
CA ASN A 26 55.79 76.97 -26.11
C ASN A 26 56.72 77.17 -27.32
N LEU A 27 56.53 76.38 -28.38
CA LEU A 27 57.32 76.50 -29.60
C LEU A 27 57.03 77.83 -30.32
N GLY A 28 55.77 78.24 -30.36
CA GLY A 28 55.30 79.50 -30.92
C GLY A 28 55.80 80.71 -30.14
N PHE A 29 55.81 80.64 -28.80
CA PHE A 29 56.44 81.66 -27.96
C PHE A 29 57.94 81.80 -28.29
N LEU A 30 58.65 80.68 -28.42
CA LEU A 30 60.06 80.67 -28.81
C LEU A 30 60.27 81.25 -30.22
N LEU A 31 59.41 80.89 -31.17
CA LEU A 31 59.48 81.36 -32.56
C LEU A 31 59.19 82.87 -32.65
N VAL A 32 58.15 83.36 -31.96
CA VAL A 32 57.85 84.80 -31.87
C VAL A 32 59.00 85.54 -31.22
N PHE A 33 59.55 85.01 -30.12
CA PHE A 33 60.73 85.57 -29.47
C PHE A 33 61.92 85.63 -30.44
N GLN A 34 62.16 84.56 -31.21
CA GLN A 34 63.24 84.48 -32.18
C GLN A 34 63.04 85.45 -33.36
N ILE A 35 61.82 85.57 -33.88
CA ILE A 35 61.47 86.58 -34.90
C ILE A 35 61.71 87.98 -34.37
N ILE A 36 61.26 88.29 -33.14
CA ILE A 36 61.49 89.61 -32.53
C ILE A 36 63.00 89.87 -32.42
N THR A 37 63.78 88.90 -31.92
CA THR A 37 65.24 89.06 -31.86
C THR A 37 65.88 89.23 -33.23
N LEU A 38 65.41 88.53 -34.27
CA LEU A 38 65.91 88.64 -35.64
C LEU A 38 65.57 89.98 -36.30
N VAL A 39 64.33 90.45 -36.14
CA VAL A 39 63.89 91.76 -36.65
C VAL A 39 64.67 92.88 -35.96
N TRP A 40 64.82 92.78 -34.64
CA TRP A 40 65.56 93.77 -33.86
C TRP A 40 67.06 93.75 -34.21
N LEU A 41 67.62 92.57 -34.45
CA LEU A 41 68.98 92.40 -34.94
C LEU A 41 69.17 92.99 -36.35
N HIS A 42 68.20 92.81 -37.24
CA HIS A 42 68.23 93.38 -38.59
C HIS A 42 68.21 94.92 -38.56
N SER A 43 67.38 95.52 -37.70
CA SER A 43 67.37 96.98 -37.52
C SER A 43 68.70 97.51 -36.96
N GLU A 44 69.30 96.83 -35.99
CA GLU A 44 70.56 97.28 -35.36
C GLU A 44 71.76 97.18 -36.31
N LEU A 45 71.81 96.14 -37.16
CA LEU A 45 72.84 95.97 -38.20
C LEU A 45 72.69 96.97 -39.37
N ALA A 46 71.48 97.48 -39.62
CA ALA A 46 71.21 98.44 -40.70
C ALA A 46 71.59 99.88 -40.34
N GLU A 47 71.56 100.27 -39.05
CA GLU A 47 71.77 101.65 -38.63
C GLU A 47 73.17 101.96 -38.07
N HIS A 48 73.91 101.04 -37.42
CA HIS A 48 75.21 101.35 -36.77
C HIS A 48 76.30 100.27 -36.95
N SER A 49 77.47 100.65 -37.49
CA SER A 49 78.65 99.79 -37.69
C SER A 49 79.55 99.61 -36.45
N GLY A 50 79.00 99.53 -35.23
CA GLY A 50 79.84 99.64 -34.01
C GLY A 50 79.35 99.14 -32.65
N SER A 51 78.46 98.14 -32.54
CA SER A 51 78.19 97.50 -31.23
C SER A 51 78.01 95.98 -31.32
N THR A 52 79.13 95.24 -31.32
CA THR A 52 79.12 93.77 -31.22
C THR A 52 78.53 93.26 -29.89
N GLY A 53 78.44 94.11 -28.86
CA GLY A 53 77.91 93.74 -27.54
C GLY A 53 76.41 93.43 -27.53
N VAL A 54 75.61 94.18 -28.30
CA VAL A 54 74.15 93.98 -28.38
C VAL A 54 73.82 92.67 -29.10
N PHE A 55 74.55 92.35 -30.18
CA PHE A 55 74.44 91.07 -30.89
C PHE A 55 74.68 89.88 -29.94
N TRP A 56 75.76 89.90 -29.16
CA TRP A 56 76.08 88.82 -28.23
C TRP A 56 75.07 88.70 -27.09
N LEU A 57 74.48 89.81 -26.63
CA LEU A 57 73.44 89.80 -25.62
C LEU A 57 72.15 89.16 -26.14
N LEU A 58 71.71 89.50 -27.35
CA LEU A 58 70.52 88.89 -27.97
C LEU A 58 70.72 87.41 -28.27
N ALA A 59 71.91 87.03 -28.76
CA ALA A 59 72.26 85.63 -28.96
C ALA A 59 72.21 84.84 -27.63
N LEU A 60 72.71 85.43 -26.55
CA LEU A 60 72.67 84.82 -25.21
C LEU A 60 71.24 84.68 -24.69
N VAL A 61 70.38 85.69 -24.86
CA VAL A 61 68.97 85.60 -24.44
C VAL A 61 68.21 84.59 -25.30
N SER A 62 68.46 84.52 -26.61
CA SER A 62 67.87 83.52 -27.50
C SER A 62 68.28 82.09 -27.11
N VAL A 63 69.56 81.88 -26.80
CA VAL A 63 70.05 80.58 -26.31
C VAL A 63 69.43 80.27 -24.94
N GLY A 64 69.33 81.25 -24.05
CA GLY A 64 68.68 81.11 -22.75
C GLY A 64 67.19 80.74 -22.86
N ALA A 65 66.45 81.37 -23.76
CA ALA A 65 65.05 81.06 -24.04
C ALA A 65 64.89 79.64 -24.62
N PHE A 66 65.81 79.20 -25.49
CA PHE A 66 65.80 77.84 -26.02
C PHE A 66 66.07 76.79 -24.93
N ILE A 67 67.09 77.03 -24.10
CA ILE A 67 67.41 76.17 -22.95
C ILE A 67 66.22 76.09 -21.99
N PHE A 68 65.62 77.23 -21.64
CA PHE A 68 64.45 77.29 -20.77
C PHE A 68 63.29 76.47 -21.34
N THR A 69 62.91 76.70 -22.59
CA THR A 69 61.81 75.97 -23.23
C THR A 69 62.09 74.47 -23.34
N PHE A 70 63.34 74.07 -23.60
CA PHE A 70 63.74 72.66 -23.60
C PHE A 70 63.56 72.02 -22.21
N PHE A 71 64.07 72.64 -21.15
CA PHE A 71 63.90 72.15 -19.77
C PHE A 71 62.43 72.18 -19.32
N TYR A 72 61.67 73.20 -19.71
CA TYR A 72 60.25 73.35 -19.40
C TYR A 72 59.42 72.28 -20.10
N MET A 73 59.65 72.02 -21.39
CA MET A 73 58.98 70.96 -22.16
C MET A 73 59.33 69.57 -21.63
N ARG A 74 60.60 69.34 -21.26
CA ARG A 74 61.01 68.11 -20.57
C ARG A 74 60.25 67.96 -19.26
N TYR A 75 60.15 69.01 -18.44
CA TYR A 75 59.40 68.96 -17.19
C TYR A 75 57.91 68.73 -17.39
N LEU A 76 57.30 69.38 -18.39
CA LEU A 76 55.87 69.30 -18.70
C LEU A 76 55.45 67.90 -19.18
N ILE A 77 56.27 67.22 -19.98
CA ILE A 77 55.96 65.91 -20.56
C ILE A 77 56.50 64.76 -19.70
N VAL A 78 57.76 64.83 -19.26
CA VAL A 78 58.43 63.69 -18.61
C VAL A 78 57.89 63.46 -17.20
N ARG A 79 57.53 64.52 -16.47
CA ARG A 79 57.06 64.37 -15.08
C ARG A 79 55.71 63.62 -14.99
N PRO A 80 54.65 63.96 -15.77
CA PRO A 80 53.40 63.17 -15.76
C PRO A 80 53.63 61.71 -16.19
N VAL A 81 54.44 61.49 -17.22
CA VAL A 81 54.75 60.13 -17.71
C VAL A 81 55.47 59.30 -16.65
N GLN A 82 56.48 59.88 -15.96
CA GLN A 82 57.18 59.20 -14.87
C GLN A 82 56.23 58.87 -13.73
N ALA A 83 55.39 59.81 -13.31
CA ALA A 83 54.46 59.56 -12.22
C ALA A 83 53.39 58.51 -12.55
N MET A 84 52.88 58.47 -13.80
CA MET A 84 52.00 57.37 -14.25
C MET A 84 52.75 56.03 -14.28
N ARG A 85 53.96 56.00 -14.84
CA ARG A 85 54.81 54.79 -14.86
C ARG A 85 55.04 54.28 -13.45
N ASP A 86 55.44 55.15 -12.51
CA ASP A 86 55.76 54.77 -11.14
C ASP A 86 54.50 54.25 -10.42
N THR A 87 53.33 54.85 -10.68
CA THR A 87 52.04 54.35 -10.17
C THR A 87 51.69 52.98 -10.74
N LEU A 88 51.85 52.76 -12.05
CA LEU A 88 51.64 51.45 -12.69
C LEU A 88 52.65 50.41 -12.20
N GLU A 89 53.90 50.80 -11.97
CA GLU A 89 54.93 49.94 -11.40
C GLU A 89 54.57 49.56 -9.96
N GLN A 90 54.03 50.47 -9.17
CA GLN A 90 53.52 50.18 -7.83
C GLN A 90 52.34 49.22 -7.88
N ILE A 91 51.36 49.43 -8.77
CA ILE A 91 50.22 48.53 -8.97
C ILE A 91 50.70 47.11 -9.31
N ASN A 92 51.66 46.98 -10.23
CA ASN A 92 52.20 45.68 -10.62
C ASN A 92 53.03 45.00 -9.50
N ARG A 93 53.72 45.78 -8.65
CA ARG A 93 54.49 45.24 -7.52
C ARG A 93 53.59 44.79 -6.36
N GLN A 94 52.39 45.36 -6.25
CA GLN A 94 51.39 44.97 -5.25
C GLN A 94 50.36 43.99 -5.84
N ASP A 95 50.82 43.06 -6.68
CA ASP A 95 50.02 41.98 -7.29
C ASP A 95 48.75 42.45 -8.03
N GLY A 96 48.75 43.68 -8.55
CA GLY A 96 47.61 44.26 -9.25
C GLY A 96 46.57 44.87 -8.32
N ASP A 97 47.00 45.60 -7.28
CA ASP A 97 46.12 46.38 -6.41
C ASP A 97 45.30 47.39 -7.22
N LEU A 98 44.01 47.06 -7.42
CA LEU A 98 43.06 47.86 -8.20
C LEU A 98 42.49 49.05 -7.40
N THR A 99 42.93 49.28 -6.16
CA THR A 99 42.52 50.45 -5.37
C THR A 99 43.35 51.69 -5.72
N ALA A 100 44.56 51.50 -6.24
CA ALA A 100 45.40 52.60 -6.70
C ALA A 100 44.78 53.32 -7.91
N ARG A 101 45.05 54.62 -8.02
CA ARG A 101 44.51 55.50 -9.06
C ARG A 101 45.64 56.27 -9.72
N LEU A 102 45.60 56.38 -11.05
CA LEU A 102 46.53 57.22 -11.77
C LEU A 102 46.32 58.69 -11.39
N PRO A 103 47.40 59.44 -11.13
CA PRO A 103 47.33 60.84 -10.75
C PRO A 103 46.85 61.72 -11.93
N GLN A 104 45.84 62.53 -11.68
CA GLN A 104 45.25 63.44 -12.67
C GLN A 104 46.03 64.77 -12.75
N PHE A 105 47.23 64.73 -13.33
CA PHE A 105 48.00 65.94 -13.65
C PHE A 105 47.41 66.66 -14.87
N THR A 106 47.66 67.98 -14.97
CA THR A 106 47.40 68.83 -16.15
C THR A 106 45.97 68.79 -16.68
N TYR A 107 45.57 69.64 -17.64
CA TYR A 107 44.24 69.60 -18.28
C TYR A 107 44.30 69.09 -19.73
N ASP A 108 45.26 68.22 -20.03
CA ASP A 108 45.54 67.71 -21.37
C ASP A 108 45.29 66.19 -21.48
N GLU A 109 45.72 65.57 -22.58
CA GLU A 109 45.53 64.14 -22.90
C GLU A 109 46.06 63.20 -21.80
N PHE A 110 46.98 63.64 -20.94
CA PHE A 110 47.43 62.87 -19.78
C PHE A 110 46.36 62.74 -18.69
N ARG A 111 45.56 63.79 -18.46
CA ARG A 111 44.42 63.71 -17.53
C ARG A 111 43.37 62.76 -18.04
N ASP A 112 42.98 62.91 -19.31
CA ASP A 112 41.95 62.05 -19.93
C ASP A 112 42.38 60.58 -19.85
N LEU A 113 43.63 60.27 -20.20
CA LEU A 113 44.18 58.91 -20.04
C LEU A 113 44.09 58.39 -18.59
N SER A 114 44.40 59.23 -17.59
CA SER A 114 44.32 58.86 -16.18
C SER A 114 42.87 58.61 -15.74
N GLU A 115 41.93 59.44 -16.20
CA GLU A 115 40.51 59.31 -15.90
C GLU A 115 39.89 58.05 -16.54
N GLN A 116 40.20 57.79 -17.81
CA GLN A 116 39.75 56.57 -18.50
C GLN A 116 40.34 55.31 -17.85
N TYR A 117 41.63 55.32 -17.49
CA TYR A 117 42.25 54.22 -16.76
C TYR A 117 41.56 54.00 -15.41
N ASN A 118 41.38 55.05 -14.60
CA ASN A 118 40.74 54.96 -13.29
C ASN A 118 39.30 54.41 -13.38
N THR A 119 38.55 54.83 -14.40
CA THR A 119 37.19 54.32 -14.68
C THR A 119 37.22 52.84 -15.06
N PHE A 120 38.16 52.43 -15.93
CA PHE A 120 38.36 51.02 -16.27
C PHE A 120 38.72 50.17 -15.04
N THR A 121 39.64 50.63 -14.20
CA THR A 121 40.05 49.94 -12.96
C THR A 121 38.89 49.82 -11.97
N GLN A 122 38.03 50.84 -11.87
CA GLN A 122 36.82 50.77 -11.07
C GLN A 122 35.85 49.69 -11.57
N HIS A 123 35.50 49.69 -12.86
CA HIS A 123 34.63 48.66 -13.42
C HIS A 123 35.22 47.24 -13.29
N LEU A 124 36.55 47.11 -13.43
CA LEU A 124 37.23 45.83 -13.22
C LEU A 124 37.13 45.36 -11.75
N SER A 125 37.33 46.26 -10.79
CA SER A 125 37.18 45.96 -9.36
C SER A 125 35.75 45.55 -9.01
N GLU A 126 34.73 46.26 -9.53
CA GLU A 126 33.31 45.91 -9.34
C GLU A 126 32.99 44.52 -9.94
N LEU A 127 33.51 44.20 -11.13
CA LEU A 127 33.36 42.88 -11.75
C LEU A 127 34.01 41.76 -10.92
N LEU A 128 35.23 41.97 -10.42
CA LEU A 128 35.93 40.99 -9.59
C LEU A 128 35.23 40.79 -8.24
N ALA A 129 34.74 41.86 -7.62
CA ALA A 129 33.94 41.78 -6.40
C ALA A 129 32.63 41.02 -6.61
N ALA A 130 31.90 41.29 -7.69
CA ALA A 130 30.69 40.55 -8.06
C ALA A 130 30.98 39.07 -8.34
N THR A 131 32.12 38.76 -8.96
CA THR A 131 32.56 37.39 -9.24
C THR A 131 32.93 36.66 -7.95
N TYR A 132 33.61 37.33 -7.01
CA TYR A 132 33.94 36.79 -5.68
C TYR A 132 32.67 36.44 -4.88
N GLN A 133 31.70 37.36 -4.84
CA GLN A 133 30.41 37.13 -4.18
C GLN A 133 29.63 35.98 -4.83
N SER A 134 29.67 35.89 -6.16
CA SER A 134 29.05 34.79 -6.91
C SER A 134 29.68 33.45 -6.58
N ALA A 135 31.01 33.38 -6.46
CA ALA A 135 31.73 32.17 -6.04
C ALA A 135 31.39 31.77 -4.59
N GLU A 136 31.20 32.73 -3.69
CA GLU A 136 30.75 32.47 -2.31
C GLU A 136 29.32 31.94 -2.25
N ALA A 137 28.41 32.53 -3.03
CA ALA A 137 27.04 32.04 -3.14
C ALA A 137 26.99 30.62 -3.73
N ALA A 138 27.80 30.35 -4.76
CA ALA A 138 27.95 29.02 -5.35
C ALA A 138 28.46 28.00 -4.32
N ASN A 139 29.49 28.35 -3.54
CA ASN A 139 30.02 27.46 -2.49
C ASN A 139 28.96 27.11 -1.43
N ARG A 140 28.19 28.10 -0.96
CA ARG A 140 27.09 27.87 0.00
C ARG A 140 25.97 27.01 -0.59
N SER A 141 25.54 27.29 -1.83
CA SER A 141 24.53 26.48 -2.51
C SER A 141 24.99 25.02 -2.65
N ASN A 142 26.27 24.82 -2.96
CA ASN A 142 26.83 23.49 -3.16
C ASN A 142 26.94 22.68 -1.85
N GLN A 143 27.21 23.35 -0.73
CA GLN A 143 27.12 22.73 0.60
C GLN A 143 25.69 22.26 0.91
N GLN A 144 24.68 23.08 0.61
CA GLN A 144 23.28 22.70 0.79
C GLN A 144 22.88 21.51 -0.08
N VAL A 145 23.33 21.48 -1.34
CA VAL A 145 23.12 20.32 -2.24
C VAL A 145 23.80 19.08 -1.67
N THR A 146 25.04 19.19 -1.18
CA THR A 146 25.77 18.08 -0.56
C THR A 146 25.01 17.49 0.63
N ASP A 147 24.53 18.33 1.53
CA ASP A 147 23.77 17.87 2.71
C ASP A 147 22.43 17.24 2.31
N SER A 148 21.74 17.82 1.32
CA SER A 148 20.53 17.22 0.73
C SER A 148 20.82 15.85 0.13
N MET A 149 21.92 15.69 -0.61
CA MET A 149 22.30 14.40 -1.22
C MET A 149 22.61 13.35 -0.17
N LYS A 150 23.32 13.70 0.91
CA LYS A 150 23.55 12.78 2.05
C LYS A 150 22.24 12.33 2.70
N GLN A 151 21.29 13.25 2.89
CA GLN A 151 19.99 12.92 3.44
C GLN A 151 19.22 11.98 2.50
N THR A 152 19.23 12.25 1.19
CA THR A 152 18.60 11.38 0.20
C THR A 152 19.27 9.99 0.17
N ALA A 153 20.60 9.89 0.34
CA ALA A 153 21.28 8.61 0.43
C ALA A 153 20.81 7.77 1.63
N LEU A 154 20.65 8.41 2.80
CA LEU A 154 20.12 7.76 4.00
C LEU A 154 18.70 7.24 3.78
N LEU A 155 17.82 8.08 3.22
CA LEU A 155 16.45 7.68 2.88
C LEU A 155 16.40 6.56 1.84
N GLY A 156 17.27 6.62 0.83
CA GLY A 156 17.40 5.56 -0.18
C GLY A 156 17.85 4.23 0.42
N SER A 157 18.78 4.24 1.38
CA SER A 157 19.18 3.03 2.12
C SER A 157 18.03 2.45 2.93
N GLN A 158 17.29 3.29 3.65
CA GLN A 158 16.11 2.86 4.42
C GLN A 158 15.03 2.27 3.50
N GLN A 159 14.83 2.85 2.33
CA GLN A 159 13.87 2.35 1.34
C GLN A 159 14.27 0.97 0.80
N ILE A 160 15.57 0.70 0.61
CA ILE A 160 16.07 -0.63 0.23
C ILE A 160 15.79 -1.63 1.36
N ASP A 161 16.15 -1.31 2.60
CA ASP A 161 15.92 -2.19 3.76
C ASP A 161 14.42 -2.51 3.97
N GLN A 162 13.56 -1.51 3.76
CA GLN A 162 12.10 -1.70 3.78
C GLN A 162 11.64 -2.59 2.63
N GLY A 163 12.20 -2.44 1.44
CA GLY A 163 11.94 -3.32 0.30
C GLY A 163 12.26 -4.78 0.61
N ASP A 164 13.43 -5.06 1.17
CA ASP A 164 13.84 -6.42 1.57
C ASP A 164 12.91 -7.02 2.63
N THR A 165 12.45 -6.19 3.59
CA THR A 165 11.48 -6.61 4.60
C THR A 165 10.13 -6.97 3.98
N ILE A 166 9.66 -6.19 3.00
CA ILE A 166 8.42 -6.47 2.28
C ILE A 166 8.55 -7.76 1.45
N ILE A 167 9.71 -8.01 0.83
CA ILE A 167 9.99 -9.27 0.12
C ILE A 167 9.87 -10.47 1.07
N ALA A 168 10.52 -10.41 2.24
CA ALA A 168 10.45 -11.49 3.22
C ALA A 168 9.01 -11.71 3.74
N ALA A 169 8.27 -10.63 4.02
CA ALA A 169 6.86 -10.72 4.37
C ALA A 169 6.03 -11.32 3.22
N SER A 170 6.40 -11.00 1.98
CA SER A 170 5.73 -11.50 0.80
C SER A 170 5.87 -13.01 0.65
N ASP A 171 7.05 -13.55 0.90
CA ASP A 171 7.31 -15.00 0.88
C ASP A 171 6.49 -15.72 1.97
N GLN A 172 6.38 -15.12 3.15
CA GLN A 172 5.57 -15.68 4.23
C GLN A 172 4.06 -15.70 3.90
N VAL A 173 3.56 -14.68 3.20
CA VAL A 173 2.18 -14.69 2.68
C VAL A 173 2.00 -15.82 1.67
N THR A 174 2.94 -16.02 0.74
CA THR A 174 2.89 -17.13 -0.23
C THR A 174 2.81 -18.50 0.47
N HIS A 175 3.62 -18.73 1.50
CA HIS A 175 3.54 -19.96 2.31
C HIS A 175 2.20 -20.10 3.05
N SER A 176 1.64 -19.00 3.52
CA SER A 176 0.33 -18.99 4.18
C SER A 176 -0.78 -19.32 3.19
N LEU A 177 -0.73 -18.80 1.96
CA LEU A 177 -1.67 -19.14 0.89
C LEU A 177 -1.62 -20.63 0.55
N GLN A 178 -0.43 -21.21 0.41
CA GLN A 178 -0.26 -22.66 0.21
C GLN A 178 -0.88 -23.48 1.35
N SER A 179 -0.72 -23.02 2.59
CA SER A 179 -1.33 -23.67 3.76
C SER A 179 -2.86 -23.57 3.73
N ILE A 180 -3.42 -22.45 3.27
CA ILE A 180 -4.87 -22.29 3.09
C ILE A 180 -5.39 -23.26 2.03
N VAL A 181 -4.71 -23.42 0.89
CA VAL A 181 -5.09 -24.41 -0.13
C VAL A 181 -5.08 -25.82 0.46
N HIS A 182 -4.01 -26.19 1.15
CA HIS A 182 -3.89 -27.52 1.76
C HIS A 182 -5.02 -27.79 2.78
N ASN A 183 -5.29 -26.84 3.68
CA ASN A 183 -6.36 -26.97 4.66
C ASN A 183 -7.73 -27.02 3.97
N THR A 184 -7.93 -26.24 2.91
CA THR A 184 -9.17 -26.24 2.12
C THR A 184 -9.41 -27.60 1.47
N ASP A 185 -8.37 -28.24 0.93
CA ASP A 185 -8.44 -29.61 0.38
C ASP A 185 -8.79 -30.63 1.46
N GLN A 186 -8.19 -30.54 2.66
CA GLN A 186 -8.54 -31.42 3.78
C GLN A 186 -10.00 -31.27 4.21
N VAL A 187 -10.49 -30.03 4.31
CA VAL A 187 -11.91 -29.76 4.64
C VAL A 187 -12.82 -30.26 3.52
N TYR A 188 -12.43 -30.11 2.25
CA TYR A 188 -13.17 -30.61 1.11
C TYR A 188 -13.31 -32.14 1.14
N GLN A 189 -12.23 -32.85 1.46
CA GLN A 189 -12.25 -34.31 1.61
C GLN A 189 -13.16 -34.74 2.77
N ALA A 190 -13.01 -34.13 3.95
CA ALA A 190 -13.87 -34.43 5.11
C ALA A 190 -15.36 -34.11 4.85
N ASN A 191 -15.64 -33.04 4.13
CA ASN A 191 -16.99 -32.65 3.71
C ASN A 191 -17.57 -33.67 2.71
N THR A 192 -16.75 -34.17 1.78
CA THR A 192 -17.14 -35.22 0.82
C THR A 192 -17.45 -36.55 1.52
N GLU A 193 -16.63 -36.97 2.48
CA GLU A 193 -16.88 -38.16 3.29
C GLU A 193 -18.18 -38.02 4.11
N SER A 194 -18.41 -36.85 4.70
CA SER A 194 -19.62 -36.55 5.46
C SER A 194 -20.87 -36.57 4.57
N LEU A 195 -20.79 -36.02 3.36
CA LEU A 195 -21.87 -36.08 2.36
C LEU A 195 -22.19 -37.53 1.96
N HIS A 196 -21.16 -38.36 1.75
CA HIS A 196 -21.35 -39.78 1.47
C HIS A 196 -22.02 -40.51 2.64
N PHE A 197 -21.59 -40.24 3.88
CA PHE A 197 -22.19 -40.79 5.09
C PHE A 197 -23.67 -40.40 5.23
N VAL A 198 -24.00 -39.13 5.01
CA VAL A 198 -25.38 -38.62 5.07
C VAL A 198 -26.26 -39.27 4.01
N ARG A 199 -25.78 -39.37 2.76
CA ARG A 199 -26.53 -40.03 1.67
C ARG A 199 -26.78 -41.52 1.98
N GLY A 200 -25.77 -42.22 2.50
CA GLY A 200 -25.92 -43.59 2.97
C GLY A 200 -26.94 -43.73 4.10
N SER A 201 -26.88 -42.85 5.10
CA SER A 201 -27.82 -42.84 6.23
C SER A 201 -29.26 -42.55 5.80
N SER A 202 -29.45 -41.62 4.86
CA SER A 202 -30.75 -41.31 4.26
C SER A 202 -31.34 -42.53 3.53
N GLN A 203 -30.52 -43.27 2.79
CA GLN A 203 -30.94 -44.52 2.15
C GLN A 203 -31.33 -45.60 3.16
N SER A 204 -30.59 -45.74 4.26
CA SER A 204 -30.93 -46.66 5.36
C SER A 204 -32.25 -46.27 6.03
N LEU A 205 -32.49 -44.97 6.29
CA LEU A 205 -33.76 -44.48 6.84
C LEU A 205 -34.93 -44.73 5.90
N SER A 206 -34.76 -44.53 4.59
CA SER A 206 -35.77 -44.86 3.58
C SER A 206 -36.16 -46.34 3.62
N THR A 207 -35.19 -47.23 3.87
CA THR A 207 -35.46 -48.66 4.07
C THR A 207 -36.21 -48.90 5.37
N LEU A 208 -35.81 -48.27 6.48
CA LEU A 208 -36.49 -48.39 7.77
C LEU A 208 -37.94 -47.91 7.73
N VAL A 209 -38.26 -46.82 7.00
CA VAL A 209 -39.65 -46.38 6.80
C VAL A 209 -40.49 -47.49 6.18
N LYS A 210 -39.95 -48.17 5.15
CA LYS A 210 -40.66 -49.28 4.48
C LYS A 210 -40.88 -50.46 5.42
N GLU A 211 -39.90 -50.79 6.25
CA GLU A 211 -40.04 -51.87 7.25
C GLU A 211 -41.10 -51.56 8.30
N VAL A 212 -41.11 -50.33 8.84
CA VAL A 212 -42.14 -49.89 9.80
C VAL A 212 -43.54 -49.88 9.17
N GLN A 213 -43.66 -49.48 7.91
CA GLN A 213 -44.92 -49.56 7.16
C GLN A 213 -45.40 -51.01 7.00
N GLN A 214 -44.49 -51.95 6.73
CA GLN A 214 -44.82 -53.37 6.69
C GLN A 214 -45.29 -53.90 8.05
N ILE A 215 -44.60 -53.54 9.14
CA ILE A 215 -45.00 -53.89 10.51
C ILE A 215 -46.40 -53.36 10.82
N THR A 216 -46.68 -52.10 10.46
CA THR A 216 -47.99 -51.48 10.67
C THR A 216 -49.09 -52.23 9.91
N HIS A 217 -48.83 -52.65 8.67
CA HIS A 217 -49.77 -53.48 7.90
C HIS A 217 -49.97 -54.86 8.53
N LEU A 218 -48.90 -55.52 9.00
CA LEU A 218 -48.97 -56.81 9.70
C LEU A 218 -49.81 -56.71 10.98
N LEU A 219 -49.62 -55.66 11.78
CA LEU A 219 -50.40 -55.39 12.99
C LEU A 219 -51.87 -55.11 12.67
N GLY A 220 -52.16 -54.39 11.59
CA GLY A 220 -53.53 -54.18 11.10
C GLY A 220 -54.24 -55.51 10.77
N SER A 221 -53.55 -56.39 10.03
CA SER A 221 -54.07 -57.74 9.74
C SER A 221 -54.23 -58.60 10.99
N PHE A 222 -53.27 -58.52 11.92
CA PHE A 222 -53.34 -59.22 13.21
C PHE A 222 -54.54 -58.76 14.05
N SER A 223 -54.75 -57.45 14.16
CA SER A 223 -55.93 -56.86 14.83
C SER A 223 -57.24 -57.37 14.23
N SER A 224 -57.33 -57.46 12.89
CA SER A 224 -58.50 -58.04 12.21
C SER A 224 -58.72 -59.52 12.54
N THR A 225 -57.64 -60.30 12.69
CA THR A 225 -57.74 -61.72 13.06
C THR A 225 -58.19 -61.89 14.51
N VAL A 226 -57.67 -61.06 15.43
CA VAL A 226 -58.08 -61.04 16.84
C VAL A 226 -59.56 -60.64 16.96
N ALA A 227 -60.02 -59.66 16.19
CA ALA A 227 -61.44 -59.29 16.13
C ALA A 227 -62.33 -60.45 15.65
N GLY A 228 -61.91 -61.17 14.60
CA GLY A 228 -62.62 -62.38 14.15
C GLY A 228 -62.61 -63.51 15.18
N LEU A 229 -61.55 -63.64 15.99
CA LEU A 229 -61.50 -64.60 17.09
C LEU A 229 -62.51 -64.25 18.18
N LYS A 230 -62.67 -62.96 18.51
CA LYS A 230 -63.70 -62.48 19.44
C LYS A 230 -65.11 -62.84 18.99
N GLU A 231 -65.42 -62.58 17.73
CA GLU A 231 -66.72 -62.94 17.13
C GLU A 231 -66.97 -64.45 17.19
N ASN A 232 -65.96 -65.27 16.87
CA ASN A 232 -66.06 -66.72 17.00
C ASN A 232 -66.29 -67.18 18.45
N SER A 233 -65.63 -66.57 19.43
CA SER A 233 -65.85 -66.86 20.85
C SER A 233 -67.28 -66.50 21.30
N GLU A 234 -67.85 -65.39 20.81
CA GLU A 234 -69.24 -65.01 21.05
C GLU A 234 -70.23 -66.02 20.42
N ASN A 235 -69.95 -66.47 19.19
CA ASN A 235 -70.74 -67.50 18.53
C ASN A 235 -70.72 -68.83 19.29
N ILE A 236 -69.54 -69.28 19.76
CA ILE A 236 -69.41 -70.51 20.57
C ILE A 236 -70.18 -70.37 21.88
N ARG A 237 -70.09 -69.22 22.55
CA ARG A 237 -70.86 -68.94 23.77
C ARG A 237 -72.36 -69.08 23.55
N SER A 238 -72.88 -68.59 22.43
CA SER A 238 -74.29 -68.75 22.06
C SER A 238 -74.67 -70.23 21.84
N ILE A 239 -73.79 -71.01 21.20
CA ILE A 239 -74.01 -72.46 21.01
C ILE A 239 -74.01 -73.19 22.35
N LEU A 240 -73.05 -72.89 23.24
CA LEU A 240 -72.98 -73.52 24.56
C LEU A 240 -74.22 -73.25 25.40
N LYS A 241 -74.76 -72.02 25.34
CA LYS A 241 -76.03 -71.69 26.01
C LYS A 241 -77.19 -72.54 25.49
N MET A 242 -77.26 -72.74 24.17
CA MET A 242 -78.27 -73.61 23.56
C MET A 242 -78.09 -75.08 23.99
N VAL A 243 -76.85 -75.56 24.11
CA VAL A 243 -76.56 -76.91 24.59
C VAL A 243 -76.94 -77.08 26.07
N GLU A 244 -76.67 -76.06 26.91
CA GLU A 244 -77.09 -76.05 28.31
C GLU A 244 -78.62 -76.13 28.40
N GLU A 245 -79.35 -75.35 27.59
CA GLU A 245 -80.81 -75.39 27.49
C GLU A 245 -81.33 -76.77 27.03
N PHE A 246 -80.70 -77.40 26.02
CA PHE A 246 -81.06 -78.75 25.58
C PHE A 246 -80.78 -79.80 26.64
N SER A 247 -79.67 -79.68 27.36
CA SER A 247 -79.31 -80.59 28.43
C SER A 247 -80.28 -80.49 29.60
N ASP A 248 -80.68 -79.27 29.99
CA ASP A 248 -81.68 -79.03 31.02
C ASP A 248 -83.06 -79.56 30.63
N GLN A 249 -83.48 -79.37 29.38
CA GLN A 249 -84.70 -79.96 28.84
C GLN A 249 -84.63 -81.50 28.86
N THR A 250 -83.50 -82.09 28.47
CA THR A 250 -83.30 -83.54 28.46
C THR A 250 -83.30 -84.11 29.88
N ASN A 251 -82.68 -83.42 30.83
CA ASN A 251 -82.70 -83.77 32.25
C ASN A 251 -84.12 -83.74 32.82
N LEU A 252 -84.92 -82.73 32.47
CA LEU A 252 -86.33 -82.63 32.86
C LEU A 252 -87.19 -83.74 32.22
N LEU A 253 -86.98 -84.03 30.94
CA LEU A 253 -87.66 -85.12 30.23
C LEU A 253 -87.33 -86.49 30.84
N ALA A 254 -86.05 -86.73 31.12
CA ALA A 254 -85.57 -87.95 31.76
C ALA A 254 -86.11 -88.10 33.19
N LEU A 255 -86.18 -87.01 33.95
CA LEU A 255 -86.80 -86.99 35.27
C LEU A 255 -88.29 -87.38 35.21
N ASN A 256 -89.05 -86.77 34.28
CA ASN A 256 -90.46 -87.11 34.08
C ASN A 256 -90.64 -88.58 33.65
N ALA A 257 -89.76 -89.10 32.79
CA ALA A 257 -89.77 -90.50 32.38
C ALA A 257 -89.43 -91.46 33.54
N ALA A 258 -88.46 -91.12 34.39
CA ALA A 258 -88.10 -91.90 35.58
C ALA A 258 -89.25 -91.94 36.60
N ILE A 259 -89.94 -90.81 36.81
CA ILE A 259 -91.14 -90.73 37.66
C ILE A 259 -92.25 -91.65 37.13
N GLU A 260 -92.55 -91.60 35.83
CA GLU A 260 -93.63 -92.41 35.25
C GLU A 260 -93.26 -93.90 35.16
N ALA A 261 -91.99 -94.22 34.94
CA ALA A 261 -91.48 -95.59 35.00
C ALA A 261 -91.56 -96.19 36.42
N ALA A 262 -91.28 -95.40 37.46
CA ALA A 262 -91.49 -95.80 38.86
C ALA A 262 -92.99 -96.02 39.17
N ARG A 263 -93.86 -95.24 38.54
CA ARG A 263 -95.33 -95.35 38.68
C ARG A 263 -95.91 -96.63 38.06
N ALA A 264 -95.27 -97.17 37.02
CA ALA A 264 -95.64 -98.42 36.36
C ALA A 264 -95.17 -99.71 37.09
N GLY A 265 -94.43 -99.58 38.21
CA GLY A 265 -94.01 -100.71 39.04
C GLY A 265 -93.03 -101.68 38.33
N GLU A 266 -93.23 -103.00 38.49
CA GLU A 266 -92.36 -104.03 37.90
C GLU A 266 -92.28 -103.97 36.36
N ALA A 267 -93.34 -103.51 35.68
CA ALA A 267 -93.37 -103.39 34.22
C ALA A 267 -92.51 -102.21 33.69
N GLY A 268 -92.26 -101.18 34.50
CA GLY A 268 -91.49 -99.99 34.14
C GLY A 268 -90.00 -100.04 34.50
N ARG A 269 -89.55 -101.11 35.17
CA ARG A 269 -88.21 -101.19 35.77
C ARG A 269 -87.06 -101.05 34.76
N GLY A 270 -87.20 -101.61 33.55
CA GLY A 270 -86.22 -101.43 32.47
C GLY A 270 -86.17 -100.00 31.93
N PHE A 271 -87.32 -99.32 31.85
CA PHE A 271 -87.40 -97.92 31.43
C PHE A 271 -86.85 -96.96 32.49
N ALA A 272 -87.05 -97.26 33.78
CA ALA A 272 -86.51 -96.44 34.87
C ALA A 272 -84.97 -96.38 34.83
N VAL A 273 -84.30 -97.52 34.59
CA VAL A 273 -82.84 -97.57 34.46
C VAL A 273 -82.33 -96.73 33.28
N VAL A 274 -83.01 -96.81 32.13
CA VAL A 274 -82.65 -96.00 30.96
C VAL A 274 -82.89 -94.51 31.24
N ALA A 275 -84.00 -94.15 31.88
CA ALA A 275 -84.31 -92.76 32.22
C ALA A 275 -83.29 -92.17 33.21
N ASP A 276 -82.88 -92.92 34.24
CA ASP A 276 -81.82 -92.49 35.16
C ASP A 276 -80.45 -92.36 34.48
N GLU A 277 -80.12 -93.25 33.54
CA GLU A 277 -78.88 -93.14 32.74
C GLU A 277 -78.89 -91.90 31.84
N VAL A 278 -80.01 -91.61 31.15
CA VAL A 278 -80.19 -90.39 30.33
C VAL A 278 -80.11 -89.13 31.21
N ARG A 279 -80.69 -89.17 32.42
CA ARG A 279 -80.62 -88.08 33.38
C ARG A 279 -79.17 -87.81 33.81
N ASN A 280 -78.44 -88.86 34.18
CA ASN A 280 -77.02 -88.78 34.55
C ASN A 280 -76.16 -88.26 33.39
N LEU A 281 -76.45 -88.70 32.16
CA LEU A 281 -75.77 -88.21 30.97
C LEU A 281 -76.03 -86.72 30.73
N SER A 282 -77.27 -86.25 30.94
CA SER A 282 -77.63 -84.83 30.84
C SER A 282 -76.88 -83.98 31.87
N VAL A 283 -76.78 -84.44 33.12
CA VAL A 283 -75.98 -83.74 34.15
C VAL A 283 -74.51 -83.63 33.73
N LYS A 284 -73.91 -84.72 33.23
CA LYS A 284 -72.53 -84.70 32.70
C LYS A 284 -72.36 -83.75 31.51
N VAL A 285 -73.34 -83.68 30.61
CA VAL A 285 -73.32 -82.73 29.47
C VAL A 285 -73.38 -81.29 29.98
N ASN A 286 -74.20 -81.00 30.99
CA ASN A 286 -74.30 -79.65 31.58
C ASN A 286 -72.97 -79.25 32.26
N ASP A 287 -72.38 -80.13 33.07
CA ASP A 287 -71.09 -79.88 33.71
C ASP A 287 -69.96 -79.65 32.67
N ALA A 288 -69.93 -80.45 31.59
CA ALA A 288 -68.99 -80.25 30.49
C ALA A 288 -69.22 -78.92 29.76
N THR A 289 -70.49 -78.54 29.54
CA THR A 289 -70.87 -77.28 28.90
C THR A 289 -70.41 -76.07 29.74
N ARG A 290 -70.55 -76.14 31.06
CA ARG A 290 -70.04 -75.11 31.98
C ARG A 290 -68.52 -74.99 31.94
N GLN A 291 -67.80 -76.11 31.97
CA GLN A 291 -66.33 -76.09 31.86
C GLN A 291 -65.88 -75.45 30.53
N ILE A 292 -66.54 -75.76 29.41
CA ILE A 292 -66.22 -75.14 28.12
C ILE A 292 -66.58 -73.64 28.15
N SER A 293 -67.69 -73.24 28.77
CA SER A 293 -68.07 -71.84 28.95
C SER A 293 -67.02 -71.04 29.73
N ASP A 294 -66.46 -71.64 30.80
CA ASP A 294 -65.37 -71.04 31.57
C ASP A 294 -64.10 -70.87 30.73
N PHE A 295 -63.74 -71.85 29.89
CA PHE A 295 -62.62 -71.69 28.94
C PHE A 295 -62.88 -70.58 27.91
N ILE A 296 -64.11 -70.45 27.41
CA ILE A 296 -64.48 -69.38 26.48
C ILE A 296 -64.45 -68.00 27.17
N ASN A 297 -64.81 -67.92 28.45
CA ASN A 297 -64.65 -66.70 29.25
C ASN A 297 -63.18 -66.29 29.39
N GLN A 298 -62.30 -67.24 29.72
CA GLN A 298 -60.86 -66.97 29.79
C GLN A 298 -60.28 -66.56 28.44
N MET A 299 -60.75 -67.20 27.35
CA MET A 299 -60.35 -66.85 25.99
C MET A 299 -60.79 -65.43 25.60
N ASP A 300 -62.00 -65.00 25.98
CA ASP A 300 -62.49 -63.64 25.70
C ASP A 300 -61.64 -62.57 26.40
N VAL A 301 -61.21 -62.83 27.65
CA VAL A 301 -60.27 -61.94 28.37
C VAL A 301 -58.95 -61.83 27.62
N LEU A 302 -58.33 -62.97 27.26
CA LEU A 302 -57.06 -62.99 26.53
C LEU A 302 -57.15 -62.29 25.16
N VAL A 303 -58.27 -62.48 24.44
CA VAL A 303 -58.53 -61.80 23.17
C VAL A 303 -58.67 -60.29 23.37
N GLY A 304 -59.35 -59.85 24.44
CA GLY A 304 -59.44 -58.43 24.80
C GLY A 304 -58.09 -57.80 25.12
N GLU A 305 -57.28 -58.46 25.94
CA GLU A 305 -55.92 -58.03 26.26
C GLU A 305 -55.03 -57.96 25.01
N THR A 306 -55.07 -59.00 24.17
CA THR A 306 -54.30 -59.05 22.91
C THR A 306 -54.74 -57.93 21.94
N HIS A 307 -56.02 -57.60 21.90
CA HIS A 307 -56.54 -56.50 21.07
C HIS A 307 -56.00 -55.15 21.54
N GLN A 308 -56.03 -54.90 22.85
CA GLN A 308 -55.51 -53.66 23.44
C GLN A 308 -53.99 -53.52 23.21
N GLU A 309 -53.22 -54.60 23.38
CA GLU A 309 -51.78 -54.60 23.08
C GLU A 309 -51.52 -54.32 21.58
N SER A 310 -52.35 -54.86 20.69
CA SER A 310 -52.26 -54.61 19.25
C SER A 310 -52.50 -53.14 18.89
N GLU A 311 -53.49 -52.48 19.49
CA GLU A 311 -53.73 -51.04 19.30
C GLU A 311 -52.53 -50.20 19.77
N GLN A 312 -51.97 -50.51 20.94
CA GLN A 312 -50.78 -49.83 21.44
C GLN A 312 -49.57 -50.01 20.50
N LEU A 313 -49.38 -51.19 19.93
CA LEU A 313 -48.30 -51.44 18.95
C LEU A 313 -48.49 -50.66 17.65
N ILE A 314 -49.73 -50.44 17.21
CA ILE A 314 -50.04 -49.61 16.04
C ILE A 314 -49.67 -48.14 16.32
N ASP A 315 -50.06 -47.61 17.48
CA ASP A 315 -49.73 -46.24 17.89
C ASP A 315 -48.21 -46.02 18.02
N HIS A 316 -47.50 -47.00 18.60
CA HIS A 316 -46.04 -46.98 18.67
C HIS A 316 -45.38 -47.04 17.30
N SER A 317 -45.90 -47.87 16.39
CA SER A 317 -45.39 -47.95 15.01
C SER A 317 -45.58 -46.63 14.25
N SER A 318 -46.74 -45.97 14.41
CA SER A 318 -47.00 -44.65 13.83
C SER A 318 -46.05 -43.59 14.38
N SER A 319 -45.82 -43.60 15.69
CA SER A 319 -44.87 -42.69 16.35
C SER A 319 -43.43 -42.91 15.85
N ALA A 320 -43.02 -44.17 15.68
CA ALA A 320 -41.72 -44.52 15.12
C ALA A 320 -41.58 -44.03 13.67
N GLU A 321 -42.61 -44.21 12.84
CA GLU A 321 -42.61 -43.70 11.46
C GLU A 321 -42.41 -42.17 11.42
N GLN A 322 -43.13 -41.42 12.27
CA GLN A 322 -43.00 -39.96 12.38
C GLN A 322 -41.57 -39.54 12.79
N ALA A 323 -40.97 -40.24 13.77
CA ALA A 323 -39.61 -39.96 14.23
C ALA A 323 -38.58 -40.24 13.12
N ILE A 324 -38.72 -41.34 12.38
CA ILE A 324 -37.87 -41.70 11.25
C ILE A 324 -37.99 -40.65 10.13
N ARG A 325 -39.21 -40.22 9.79
CA ARG A 325 -39.43 -39.15 8.78
C ARG A 325 -38.76 -37.83 9.17
N THR A 326 -38.89 -37.43 10.43
CA THR A 326 -38.24 -36.21 10.95
C THR A 326 -36.71 -36.31 10.84
N THR A 327 -36.16 -37.47 11.21
CA THR A 327 -34.73 -37.74 11.09
C THR A 327 -34.28 -37.72 9.63
N SER A 328 -35.07 -38.32 8.73
CA SER A 328 -34.80 -38.33 7.29
C SER A 328 -34.77 -36.92 6.69
N GLN A 329 -35.65 -36.02 7.16
CA GLN A 329 -35.62 -34.62 6.75
C GLN A 329 -34.33 -33.93 7.22
N GLY A 330 -33.94 -34.14 8.48
CA GLY A 330 -32.69 -33.59 9.01
C GLY A 330 -31.46 -34.03 8.21
N PHE A 331 -31.41 -35.29 7.77
CA PHE A 331 -30.34 -35.75 6.86
C PHE A 331 -30.40 -35.12 5.47
N ALA A 332 -31.60 -34.83 4.94
CA ALA A 332 -31.73 -34.13 3.66
C ALA A 332 -31.18 -32.70 3.77
N ASP A 333 -31.52 -31.98 4.84
CA ASP A 333 -31.03 -30.63 5.12
C ASP A 333 -29.50 -30.63 5.28
N MET A 334 -28.94 -31.60 6.01
CA MET A 334 -27.47 -31.77 6.12
C MET A 334 -26.80 -32.05 4.77
N SER A 335 -27.45 -32.79 3.88
CA SER A 335 -26.92 -33.04 2.53
C SER A 335 -26.82 -31.74 1.73
N GLU A 336 -27.84 -30.89 1.80
CA GLU A 336 -27.84 -29.57 1.15
C GLU A 336 -26.74 -28.66 1.75
N ASP A 337 -26.58 -28.66 3.07
CA ASP A 337 -25.55 -27.89 3.75
C ASP A 337 -24.14 -28.33 3.32
N PHE A 338 -23.89 -29.63 3.21
CA PHE A 338 -22.60 -30.14 2.74
C PHE A 338 -22.34 -29.83 1.26
N GLU A 339 -23.35 -29.86 0.40
CA GLU A 339 -23.23 -29.43 -1.00
C GLU A 339 -22.92 -27.93 -1.09
N ARG A 340 -23.56 -27.10 -0.26
CA ARG A 340 -23.27 -25.67 -0.16
C ARG A 340 -21.85 -25.40 0.33
N ASN A 341 -21.39 -26.13 1.35
CA ASN A 341 -20.01 -26.04 1.82
C ASN A 341 -19.03 -26.38 0.70
N GLN A 342 -19.30 -27.39 -0.12
CA GLN A 342 -18.45 -27.77 -1.24
C GLN A 342 -18.26 -26.60 -2.23
N SER A 343 -19.36 -25.93 -2.60
CA SER A 343 -19.31 -24.73 -3.44
C SER A 343 -18.53 -23.57 -2.80
N GLN A 344 -18.68 -23.36 -1.50
CA GLN A 344 -17.94 -22.31 -0.79
C GLN A 344 -16.43 -22.60 -0.72
N LEU A 345 -16.04 -23.86 -0.59
CA LEU A 345 -14.64 -24.26 -0.63
C LEU A 345 -14.01 -24.01 -2.01
N GLU A 346 -14.75 -24.22 -3.10
CA GLU A 346 -14.31 -23.87 -4.46
C GLU A 346 -14.09 -22.36 -4.62
N GLU A 347 -14.98 -21.53 -4.06
CA GLU A 347 -14.81 -20.07 -4.03
C GLU A 347 -13.55 -19.66 -3.25
N ILE A 348 -13.27 -20.30 -2.12
CA ILE A 348 -12.04 -20.06 -1.34
C ILE A 348 -10.80 -20.37 -2.18
N VAL A 349 -10.77 -21.50 -2.89
CA VAL A 349 -9.64 -21.87 -3.77
C VAL A 349 -9.46 -20.82 -4.88
N SER A 350 -10.56 -20.38 -5.49
CA SER A 350 -10.51 -19.33 -6.52
C SER A 350 -9.95 -18.01 -5.98
N ALA A 351 -10.40 -17.58 -4.79
CA ALA A 351 -9.89 -16.39 -4.13
C ALA A 351 -8.40 -16.49 -3.80
N VAL A 352 -7.93 -17.67 -3.37
CA VAL A 352 -6.51 -17.92 -3.10
C VAL A 352 -5.67 -17.78 -4.37
N HIS A 353 -6.10 -18.35 -5.50
CA HIS A 353 -5.38 -18.17 -6.77
C HIS A 353 -5.29 -16.70 -7.20
N GLN A 354 -6.33 -15.90 -6.96
CA GLN A 354 -6.27 -14.47 -7.24
C GLN A 354 -5.32 -13.73 -6.29
N LEU A 355 -5.24 -14.14 -5.02
CA LEU A 355 -4.25 -13.63 -4.07
C LEU A 355 -2.83 -14.01 -4.46
N GLU A 356 -2.59 -15.24 -4.93
CA GLU A 356 -1.28 -15.67 -5.43
C GLU A 356 -0.80 -14.79 -6.59
N SER A 357 -1.69 -14.51 -7.56
CA SER A 357 -1.36 -13.61 -8.68
C SER A 357 -1.06 -12.18 -8.21
N THR A 358 -1.85 -11.66 -7.27
CA THR A 358 -1.61 -10.34 -6.68
C THR A 358 -0.28 -10.28 -5.92
N GLN A 359 0.08 -11.38 -5.27
CA GLN A 359 1.30 -11.50 -4.51
C GLN A 359 2.54 -11.54 -5.41
N GLN A 360 2.45 -12.25 -6.53
CA GLN A 360 3.49 -12.24 -7.55
C GLN A 360 3.75 -10.81 -8.07
N HIS A 361 2.69 -10.06 -8.38
CA HIS A 361 2.82 -8.65 -8.79
C HIS A 361 3.41 -7.76 -7.70
N THR A 362 3.07 -8.02 -6.44
CA THR A 362 3.63 -7.30 -5.29
C THR A 362 5.14 -7.57 -5.18
N HIS A 363 5.56 -8.82 -5.28
CA HIS A 363 6.96 -9.22 -5.24
C HIS A 363 7.77 -8.55 -6.36
N GLU A 364 7.28 -8.59 -7.60
CA GLU A 364 7.93 -7.93 -8.75
C GLU A 364 8.03 -6.41 -8.57
N SER A 365 6.96 -5.78 -8.07
CA SER A 365 6.92 -4.33 -7.84
C SER A 365 7.93 -3.90 -6.79
N VAL A 366 8.05 -4.65 -5.69
CA VAL A 366 8.99 -4.35 -4.60
C VAL A 366 10.43 -4.59 -5.06
N HIS A 367 10.70 -5.65 -5.81
CA HIS A 367 12.02 -5.88 -6.39
C HIS A 367 12.44 -4.69 -7.28
N ARG A 368 11.51 -4.15 -8.08
CA ARG A 368 11.76 -2.97 -8.90
C ARG A 368 12.02 -1.71 -8.05
N ILE A 369 11.36 -1.56 -6.91
CA ILE A 369 11.61 -0.47 -5.96
C ILE A 369 13.03 -0.57 -5.40
N VAL A 370 13.47 -1.77 -5.00
CA VAL A 370 14.84 -2.00 -4.50
C VAL A 370 15.87 -1.68 -5.59
N GLU A 371 15.67 -2.14 -6.82
CA GLU A 371 16.54 -1.83 -7.96
C GLU A 371 16.62 -0.32 -8.24
N LEU A 372 15.47 0.38 -8.23
CA LEU A 372 15.43 1.83 -8.35
C LEU A 372 16.15 2.53 -7.20
N GLY A 373 16.03 2.02 -5.97
CA GLY A 373 16.76 2.52 -4.80
C GLY A 373 18.28 2.38 -4.97
N GLN A 374 18.75 1.25 -5.50
CA GLN A 374 20.17 1.01 -5.80
C GLN A 374 20.68 1.95 -6.92
N SER A 375 19.88 2.15 -7.98
CA SER A 375 20.19 3.11 -9.04
C SER A 375 20.25 4.54 -8.51
N ALA A 376 19.30 4.93 -7.65
CA ALA A 376 19.29 6.24 -7.01
C ALA A 376 20.55 6.44 -6.14
N LYS A 377 20.96 5.42 -5.38
CA LYS A 377 22.21 5.45 -4.60
C LYS A 377 23.43 5.74 -5.47
N SER A 378 23.58 5.03 -6.59
CA SER A 378 24.67 5.26 -7.55
C SER A 378 24.67 6.70 -8.10
N GLN A 379 23.49 7.23 -8.44
CA GLN A 379 23.35 8.62 -8.90
C GLN A 379 23.69 9.63 -7.81
N ILE A 380 23.34 9.37 -6.55
CA ILE A 380 23.67 10.22 -5.42
C ILE A 380 25.18 10.23 -5.16
N ASP A 381 25.86 9.08 -5.26
CA ASP A 381 27.30 8.99 -5.11
C ASP A 381 28.02 9.82 -6.19
N ALA A 382 27.56 9.74 -7.44
CA ALA A 382 28.07 10.59 -8.52
C ALA A 382 27.82 12.09 -8.27
N ALA A 383 26.60 12.46 -7.84
CA ALA A 383 26.25 13.84 -7.54
C ALA A 383 27.07 14.41 -6.35
N LEU A 384 27.38 13.59 -5.34
CA LEU A 384 28.25 13.97 -4.23
C LEU A 384 29.67 14.27 -4.72
N GLN A 385 30.18 13.49 -5.68
CA GLN A 385 31.49 13.73 -6.27
C GLN A 385 31.50 15.02 -7.10
N ASP A 386 30.47 15.27 -7.93
CA ASP A 386 30.33 16.52 -8.67
C ASP A 386 30.24 17.74 -7.74
N CYS A 387 29.55 17.60 -6.59
CA CYS A 387 29.49 18.64 -5.57
C CYS A 387 30.88 18.90 -4.97
N GLN A 388 31.66 17.86 -4.66
CA GLN A 388 33.03 18.05 -4.16
C GLN A 388 33.90 18.83 -5.15
N ASP A 389 33.85 18.46 -6.44
CA ASP A 389 34.59 19.13 -7.50
C ASP A 389 34.16 20.60 -7.67
N ALA A 390 32.85 20.87 -7.68
CA ALA A 390 32.31 22.22 -7.75
C ALA A 390 32.70 23.07 -6.52
N GLN A 391 32.84 22.45 -5.35
CA GLN A 391 33.24 23.12 -4.12
C GLN A 391 34.71 23.52 -4.17
N GLN A 392 35.57 22.62 -4.65
CA GLN A 392 36.98 22.89 -4.87
C GLN A 392 37.18 24.03 -5.86
N ARG A 393 36.49 24.00 -7.01
CA ARG A 393 36.57 25.07 -8.03
C ARG A 393 36.11 26.42 -7.49
N SER A 394 34.98 26.45 -6.78
CA SER A 394 34.47 27.70 -6.18
C SER A 394 35.46 28.26 -5.15
N THR A 395 36.04 27.39 -4.31
CA THR A 395 37.06 27.78 -3.33
C THR A 395 38.33 28.31 -4.01
N GLN A 396 38.77 27.68 -5.10
CA GLN A 396 39.91 28.16 -5.89
C GLN A 396 39.63 29.54 -6.48
N THR A 397 38.47 29.74 -7.11
CA THR A 397 38.07 31.06 -7.64
C THR A 397 38.03 32.11 -6.53
N GLN A 398 37.51 31.79 -5.35
CA GLN A 398 37.54 32.70 -4.21
C GLN A 398 38.98 33.05 -3.80
N GLN A 399 39.89 32.07 -3.74
CA GLN A 399 41.29 32.32 -3.38
C GLN A 399 42.01 33.20 -4.40
N GLU A 400 41.80 32.96 -5.70
CA GLU A 400 42.40 33.74 -6.79
C GLU A 400 41.89 35.18 -6.84
N LEU A 401 40.63 35.40 -6.44
CA LEU A 401 39.98 36.71 -6.42
C LEU A 401 40.16 37.49 -5.11
N LYS A 402 40.42 36.81 -3.99
CA LYS A 402 40.59 37.42 -2.65
C LYS A 402 41.69 38.48 -2.59
N ARG A 403 42.62 38.48 -3.53
CA ARG A 403 43.68 39.50 -3.64
C ARG A 403 43.22 40.80 -4.31
N PHE A 404 42.09 40.79 -5.02
CA PHE A 404 41.57 41.92 -5.79
C PHE A 404 40.32 42.57 -5.17
N VAL A 405 39.78 41.96 -4.11
CA VAL A 405 38.61 42.38 -3.33
C VAL A 405 39.06 42.59 -1.90
#